data_AF-A0A533V212-F1
#
_entry.id   AF-A0A533V212-F1
#
_cell.length_a   1.000
_cell.length_b   1.000
_cell.length_c   1.000
_cell.angle_alpha   90.00
_cell.angle_beta   90.00
_cell.angle_gamma   90.00
#
_symmetry.space_group_name_H-M   'P 1'
#
loop_
_entity.id
_entity.type
_entity.pdbx_description
1 polymer ?
#
loop_
_entity_poly.entity_id
_entity_poly.type
_entity_poly.pdbx_seq_one_letter_code
_entity_poly.pdbx_strand_id
1 'polypeptide(L)'
;MNSDGEFVTKWSTLGKGDGQFSGPGDIASDPSGEFIYVMDIDNNRVQKFDKNGEFIMEWGSLGIGDREAKLIFQNYEKHEELFTSLYIMGALYYYA
;
A
#
# COMPACT_ATOMS: atom_id res chain seq x y z
N MET A 1 -5.22 1.50 17.21
CA MET A 1 -5.63 1.45 18.63
C MET A 1 -7.03 2.04 18.72
N ASN A 2 -7.84 1.66 19.71
CA ASN A 2 -9.09 2.38 19.98
C ASN A 2 -8.79 3.74 20.65
N SER A 3 -9.82 4.52 20.97
CA SER A 3 -9.67 5.82 21.64
C SER A 3 -8.95 5.74 23.00
N ASP A 4 -8.92 4.55 23.60
CA ASP A 4 -8.29 4.29 24.90
C ASP A 4 -6.83 3.78 24.75
N GLY A 5 -6.31 3.72 23.52
CA GLY A 5 -4.96 3.25 23.23
C GLY A 5 -4.82 1.73 23.19
N GLU A 6 -5.93 0.99 23.27
CA GLU A 6 -5.89 -0.48 23.25
C GLU A 6 -5.64 -1.00 21.83
N PHE A 7 -4.89 -2.09 21.75
CA PHE A 7 -4.69 -2.81 20.49
C PHE A 7 -6.03 -3.34 19.96
N VAL A 8 -6.32 -3.08 18.69
CA VAL A 8 -7.60 -3.48 18.06
C VAL A 8 -7.44 -4.80 17.31
N THR A 9 -6.52 -4.83 16.34
CA THR A 9 -6.32 -6.00 15.50
C THR A 9 -4.96 -5.93 14.80
N LYS A 10 -4.53 -7.09 14.32
CA LYS A 10 -3.43 -7.28 13.39
C LYS A 10 -3.92 -8.25 12.34
N TRP A 11 -3.71 -7.90 11.08
CA TRP A 11 -3.86 -8.80 9.95
C TRP A 11 -2.50 -9.05 9.30
N SER A 12 -2.45 -10.04 8.41
CA SER A 12 -1.27 -10.50 7.68
C SER A 12 -0.27 -11.40 8.44
N THR A 13 0.53 -12.12 7.65
CA THR A 13 1.65 -12.98 8.05
C THR A 13 2.86 -12.70 7.14
N LEU A 14 4.07 -13.09 7.56
CA LEU A 14 5.25 -13.01 6.70
C LEU A 14 5.08 -13.96 5.50
N GLY A 15 5.29 -13.48 4.28
CA GLY A 15 5.25 -14.31 3.10
C GLY A 15 5.07 -13.55 1.79
N LYS A 16 4.76 -14.31 0.73
CA LYS A 16 4.58 -13.80 -0.63
C LYS A 16 3.18 -14.04 -1.19
N GLY A 17 2.32 -14.73 -0.46
CA GLY A 17 0.93 -14.97 -0.86
C GLY A 17 0.05 -13.74 -0.65
N ASP A 18 -1.19 -13.83 -1.14
CA ASP A 18 -2.22 -12.81 -0.97
C ASP A 18 -2.42 -12.47 0.51
N GLY A 19 -2.40 -11.17 0.82
CA GLY A 19 -2.53 -10.67 2.18
C GLY A 19 -1.34 -10.98 3.09
N GLN A 20 -0.25 -11.55 2.58
CA GLN A 20 1.03 -11.68 3.28
C GLN A 20 1.98 -10.55 2.90
N PHE A 21 2.91 -10.20 3.78
CA PHE A 21 3.91 -9.16 3.50
C PHE A 21 5.34 -9.67 3.62
N SER A 22 6.24 -9.08 2.84
CA SER A 22 7.70 -9.15 2.95
C SER A 22 8.27 -7.74 2.83
N GLY A 23 8.70 -7.18 3.97
CA GLY A 23 9.23 -5.81 4.01
C GLY A 23 8.21 -4.74 3.60
N PRO A 24 7.05 -4.62 4.29
CA PRO A 24 6.12 -3.53 4.01
C PRO A 24 6.75 -2.19 4.36
N GLY A 25 6.68 -1.23 3.43
CA GLY A 25 7.36 0.06 3.56
C GLY A 25 6.45 1.22 3.91
N ASP A 26 5.24 1.25 3.36
CA ASP A 26 4.30 2.35 3.57
C ASP A 26 2.84 1.86 3.54
N ILE A 27 1.94 2.63 4.14
CA ILE A 27 0.51 2.35 4.27
C ILE A 27 -0.32 3.62 4.14
N ALA A 28 -1.43 3.54 3.41
CA ALA A 28 -2.40 4.62 3.30
C ALA A 28 -3.82 4.06 3.30
N SER A 29 -4.80 4.89 3.65
CA SER A 29 -6.21 4.60 3.44
C SER A 29 -6.82 5.54 2.40
N ASP A 30 -7.94 5.15 1.83
CA ASP A 30 -8.77 6.10 1.09
C ASP A 30 -9.44 7.11 2.05
N PRO A 31 -10.01 8.23 1.54
CA PRO A 31 -10.64 9.23 2.39
C PRO A 31 -11.86 8.71 3.17
N SER A 32 -12.50 7.65 2.67
CA SER A 32 -13.64 7.02 3.35
C SER A 32 -13.21 6.12 4.51
N GLY A 33 -11.96 5.63 4.49
CA GLY A 33 -11.44 4.65 5.43
C GLY A 33 -11.92 3.22 5.14
N GLU A 34 -12.57 2.97 4.02
CA GLU A 34 -13.04 1.64 3.62
C GLU A 34 -11.93 0.80 2.99
N PHE A 35 -10.91 1.43 2.41
CA PHE A 35 -9.81 0.73 1.76
C PHE A 35 -8.45 1.13 2.31
N ILE A 36 -7.59 0.14 2.47
CA ILE A 36 -6.21 0.28 2.93
C ILE A 36 -5.27 -0.22 1.82
N TYR A 37 -4.20 0.51 1.57
CA TYR A 37 -3.19 0.22 0.56
C TYR A 37 -1.85 0.08 1.26
N VAL A 38 -1.14 -1.03 1.02
CA VAL A 38 0.17 -1.29 1.60
C VAL A 38 1.19 -1.54 0.50
N MET A 39 2.31 -0.81 0.57
CA MET A 39 3.48 -1.06 -0.29
C MET A 39 4.31 -2.19 0.30
N ASP A 40 4.35 -3.33 -0.39
CA ASP A 40 5.05 -4.55 0.00
C ASP A 40 6.38 -4.63 -0.77
N ILE A 41 7.42 -3.97 -0.24
CA ILE A 41 8.63 -3.60 -0.99
C ILE A 41 9.36 -4.84 -1.50
N ASP A 42 9.62 -5.83 -0.64
CA ASP A 42 10.44 -6.98 -1.06
C ASP A 42 9.67 -7.90 -2.03
N ASN A 43 8.33 -7.84 -2.01
CA ASN A 43 7.49 -8.50 -2.99
C ASN A 43 7.22 -7.65 -4.25
N ASN A 44 7.68 -6.40 -4.27
CA ASN A 44 7.55 -5.45 -5.39
C ASN A 44 6.10 -5.27 -5.86
N ARG A 45 5.18 -5.14 -4.90
CA ARG A 45 3.74 -4.99 -5.16
C ARG A 45 3.10 -4.00 -4.22
N VAL A 46 1.92 -3.51 -4.61
CA VAL A 46 0.98 -2.83 -3.72
C VAL A 46 -0.21 -3.77 -3.53
N GLN A 47 -0.62 -3.94 -2.28
CA GLN A 47 -1.81 -4.73 -1.93
C GLN A 47 -2.91 -3.82 -1.38
N LYS A 48 -4.15 -4.05 -1.83
CA LYS A 48 -5.36 -3.38 -1.36
C LYS A 48 -6.14 -4.31 -0.44
N PHE A 49 -6.58 -3.76 0.67
CA PHE A 49 -7.38 -4.42 1.70
C PHE A 49 -8.65 -3.62 1.97
N ASP A 50 -9.64 -4.29 2.55
CA ASP A 50 -10.75 -3.61 3.19
C ASP A 50 -10.31 -3.07 4.58
N LYS A 51 -11.20 -2.32 5.24
CA LYS A 51 -10.97 -1.78 6.59
C LYS A 51 -10.79 -2.84 7.69
N ASN A 52 -11.17 -4.10 7.43
CA ASN A 52 -11.00 -5.21 8.35
C ASN A 52 -9.66 -5.95 8.14
N GLY A 53 -8.91 -5.58 7.09
CA GLY A 53 -7.66 -6.21 6.72
C GLY A 53 -7.82 -7.45 5.83
N GLU A 54 -9.00 -7.64 5.22
CA GLU A 54 -9.21 -8.68 4.22
C GLU A 54 -8.59 -8.26 2.88
N PHE A 55 -7.80 -9.15 2.28
CA PHE A 55 -7.18 -8.91 0.98
C PHE A 55 -8.23 -8.80 -0.12
N ILE A 56 -8.13 -7.77 -0.95
CA ILE A 56 -9.02 -7.54 -2.09
C ILE A 56 -8.30 -7.86 -3.39
N MET A 57 -7.14 -7.23 -3.60
CA MET A 57 -6.37 -7.37 -4.85
C MET A 57 -4.94 -6.83 -4.67
N GLU A 58 -4.09 -7.12 -5.64
CA GLU A 58 -2.74 -6.57 -5.73
C GLU A 58 -2.39 -6.16 -7.16
N TRP A 59 -1.38 -5.30 -7.27
CA TRP A 59 -0.74 -4.95 -8.54
C TRP A 59 0.74 -4.63 -8.35
N GLY A 60 1.48 -4.73 -9.45
CA GLY A 60 2.94 -4.70 -9.44
C GLY A 60 3.52 -6.11 -9.46
N SER A 61 4.71 -6.24 -10.03
CA SER A 61 5.51 -7.46 -9.99
C SER A 61 6.98 -7.08 -10.15
N LEU A 62 7.87 -8.02 -9.83
CA LEU A 62 9.32 -7.86 -9.99
C LEU A 62 9.66 -7.77 -11.49
N GLY A 63 9.53 -6.57 -12.06
CA GLY A 63 9.97 -6.25 -13.41
C GLY A 63 11.48 -6.05 -13.43
N ILE A 64 12.19 -6.89 -14.18
CA ILE A 64 13.61 -6.66 -14.50
C ILE A 64 13.71 -5.28 -15.18
N GLY A 65 14.28 -4.32 -14.45
CA GLY A 65 14.63 -2.99 -14.96
C GLY A 65 14.08 -1.88 -14.09
N ASP A 66 15.00 -1.08 -13.52
CA ASP A 66 14.82 0.09 -12.64
C ASP A 66 13.85 1.19 -13.14
N ARG A 67 13.12 0.96 -14.24
CA ARG A 67 12.07 1.82 -14.79
C ARG A 67 10.66 1.41 -14.37
N GLU A 68 10.39 0.14 -14.02
CA GLU A 68 9.01 -0.30 -13.76
C GLU A 68 8.48 0.05 -12.36
N ALA A 69 9.34 0.03 -11.33
CA ALA A 69 8.95 0.57 -10.02
C ALA A 69 8.48 2.03 -10.13
N LYS A 70 9.19 2.82 -10.96
CA LYS A 70 8.83 4.22 -11.27
C LYS A 70 7.51 4.35 -12.04
N LEU A 71 7.15 3.34 -12.85
CA LEU A 71 5.89 3.30 -13.61
C LEU A 71 4.68 2.92 -12.75
N ILE A 72 4.85 2.14 -11.67
CA ILE A 72 3.76 1.86 -10.72
C ILE A 72 3.32 3.17 -10.03
N PHE A 73 4.26 4.03 -9.65
CA PHE A 73 3.96 5.35 -9.07
C PHE A 73 3.39 6.35 -10.09
N GLN A 74 3.82 6.30 -11.36
CA GLN A 74 3.26 7.17 -12.42
C GLN A 74 1.88 6.72 -12.91
N ASN A 75 1.56 5.42 -12.87
CA ASN A 75 0.21 4.93 -13.19
C ASN A 75 -0.81 5.23 -12.08
N TYR A 76 -0.36 5.44 -10.85
CA TYR A 76 -1.16 6.00 -9.75
C TYR A 76 -1.69 7.41 -10.07
N GLU A 77 -1.01 8.19 -10.93
CA GLU A 77 -1.48 9.52 -11.36
C GLU A 77 -2.50 9.47 -12.51
N LYS A 78 -2.57 8.37 -13.27
CA LYS A 78 -3.33 8.31 -14.53
C LYS A 78 -4.69 7.60 -14.47
N HIS A 79 -4.98 6.86 -13.42
CA HIS A 79 -6.33 6.35 -13.17
C HIS A 79 -7.07 7.31 -12.24
N GLU A 80 -8.23 7.80 -12.69
CA GLU A 80 -9.03 8.86 -12.08
C GLU A 80 -9.60 8.54 -10.68
N GLU A 81 -8.74 8.39 -9.67
CA GLU A 81 -9.12 8.48 -8.24
C GLU A 81 -8.12 9.40 -7.53
N LEU A 82 -8.24 10.69 -7.81
CA LEU A 82 -7.34 11.80 -7.48
C LEU A 82 -7.12 12.12 -5.99
N PHE A 83 -7.49 11.26 -5.04
CA PHE A 83 -7.47 11.65 -3.62
C PHE A 83 -6.40 10.96 -2.75
N THR A 84 -5.80 9.86 -3.21
CA THR A 84 -4.76 9.13 -2.46
C THR A 84 -3.33 9.44 -2.89
N SER A 85 -3.11 10.01 -4.08
CA SER A 85 -1.75 10.26 -4.59
C SER A 85 -1.04 11.42 -3.88
N LEU A 86 -1.76 12.48 -3.48
CA LEU A 86 -1.12 13.65 -2.85
C LEU A 86 -0.57 13.37 -1.44
N TYR A 87 -1.16 12.43 -0.69
CA TYR A 87 -0.75 12.15 0.68
C TYR A 87 0.47 11.21 0.74
N ILE A 88 0.52 10.20 -0.13
CA ILE A 88 1.67 9.28 -0.23
C ILE A 88 2.87 9.99 -0.87
N MET A 89 2.64 10.87 -1.87
CA MET A 89 3.73 11.68 -2.44
C MET A 89 4.30 12.71 -1.45
N GLY A 90 3.48 13.27 -0.55
CA GLY A 90 3.95 14.18 0.49
C GLY A 90 5.01 13.57 1.43
N ALA A 91 4.92 12.25 1.69
CA ALA A 91 5.89 11.52 2.52
C ALA A 91 7.19 11.19 1.77
N LEU A 92 7.12 10.96 0.45
CA LEU A 92 8.29 10.62 -0.38
C LEU A 92 9.13 11.84 -0.78
N TYR A 93 8.54 13.03 -0.87
CA TYR A 93 9.27 14.27 -1.20
C TYR A 93 9.99 14.94 -0.02
N TYR A 94 9.84 14.46 1.22
CA TYR A 94 10.50 15.06 2.40
C TYR A 94 11.86 14.42 2.77
N TYR A 95 12.35 13.45 2.00
CA TYR A 95 13.62 12.75 2.24
C TYR A 95 14.63 12.84 1.09
N ALA A 96 14.59 13.91 0.28
CA ALA A 96 15.64 14.22 -0.70
C ALA A 96 16.09 15.68 -0.61
#